data_AF-A0A496A5Y0-F1
#
_entry.id   AF-A0A496A5Y0-F1
#
_cell.length_a   1.000
_cell.length_b   1.000
_cell.length_c   1.000
_cell.angle_alpha   90.00
_cell.angle_beta   90.00
_cell.angle_gamma   90.00
#
_symmetry.space_group_name_H-M   'P 1'
#
loop_
_entity.id
_entity.type
_entity.pdbx_description
1 polymer ?
#
loop_
_entity_poly.entity_id
_entity_poly.type
_entity_poly.pdbx_seq_one_letter_code
_entity_poly.pdbx_strand_id
1 'polypeptide(L)'
;MTDAAFFESPIIFMEPISSSAVNLQNGLLKGKAIWQTKGSRPSFGYTDRETQRIREYVVNRGGFIYMPTHGNTEAAMQPALRVLRQILPEYHLTTIPQDHEIYNTFFELNGPLRFPVRKMGSTILHHGPYGQLKGIFIDGRLAVLVDTEAMIHVMDGAVQKPFFGHYQDRNKILDEFAPAAARQLINIVIYAVTHGSISDYSNYIPEAALADSETEVPQKAPKAADQL
;
A
#
# COMPACT_ATOMS: atom_id res chain seq x y z
N MET A 1 -12.31 2.72 9.43
CA MET A 1 -11.63 1.45 9.77
C MET A 1 -12.09 0.87 11.10
N THR A 2 -13.35 0.45 11.18
CA THR A 2 -13.97 -0.06 12.43
C THR A 2 -14.27 -1.55 12.38
N ASP A 3 -14.04 -2.18 11.24
CA ASP A 3 -14.19 -3.62 11.05
C ASP A 3 -13.17 -4.37 11.93
N ALA A 4 -13.59 -5.46 12.55
CA ALA A 4 -12.71 -6.34 13.33
C ALA A 4 -11.72 -7.09 12.42
N ALA A 5 -12.16 -7.49 11.22
CA ALA A 5 -11.34 -8.17 10.22
C ALA A 5 -10.21 -7.28 9.67
N PHE A 6 -10.22 -5.98 9.98
CA PHE A 6 -9.12 -5.07 9.69
C PHE A 6 -7.77 -5.58 10.22
N PHE A 7 -7.78 -6.23 11.39
CA PHE A 7 -6.59 -6.79 12.01
C PHE A 7 -6.23 -8.21 11.54
N GLU A 8 -6.97 -8.73 10.55
CA GLU A 8 -6.73 -10.05 9.97
C GLU A 8 -6.08 -9.98 8.58
N SER A 9 -5.96 -8.77 8.02
CA SER A 9 -5.34 -8.58 6.70
C SER A 9 -3.84 -8.37 6.83
N PRO A 10 -2.97 -9.20 6.23
CA PRO A 10 -1.52 -8.97 6.24
C PRO A 10 -1.08 -7.66 5.61
N ILE A 11 -1.85 -7.22 4.62
CA ILE A 11 -1.55 -6.04 3.82
C ILE A 11 -2.81 -5.18 3.68
N ILE A 12 -2.63 -3.87 3.74
CA ILE A 12 -3.66 -2.89 3.40
C ILE A 12 -3.16 -2.04 2.24
N PHE A 13 -3.98 -1.96 1.19
CA PHE A 13 -3.80 -1.02 0.09
C PHE A 13 -4.46 0.30 0.48
N MET A 14 -3.65 1.34 0.67
CA MET A 14 -4.12 2.65 1.10
C MET A 14 -3.77 3.70 0.06
N GLU A 15 -4.72 4.00 -0.82
CA GLU A 15 -4.56 5.04 -1.83
C GLU A 15 -4.77 6.44 -1.22
N PRO A 16 -3.74 7.30 -1.21
CA PRO A 16 -3.87 8.62 -0.64
C PRO A 16 -4.39 9.60 -1.71
N ILE A 17 -5.70 9.85 -1.71
CA ILE A 17 -6.34 10.74 -2.69
C ILE A 17 -6.15 12.23 -2.32
N SER A 18 -5.89 13.06 -3.34
CA SER A 18 -5.91 14.52 -3.21
C SER A 18 -7.33 15.07 -3.19
N SER A 19 -7.58 16.14 -2.41
CA SER A 19 -8.86 16.86 -2.35
C SER A 19 -9.32 17.40 -3.70
N SER A 20 -8.40 17.64 -4.64
CA SER A 20 -8.71 18.10 -6.00
C SER A 20 -9.30 17.02 -6.91
N ALA A 21 -9.15 15.73 -6.59
CA ALA A 21 -9.72 14.63 -7.38
C ALA A 21 -11.23 14.44 -7.14
N VAL A 22 -11.76 14.99 -6.04
CA VAL A 22 -13.19 14.85 -5.67
C VAL A 22 -14.09 15.79 -6.48
N ASN A 23 -13.52 16.79 -7.17
CA ASN A 23 -14.27 17.78 -7.97
C ASN A 23 -14.16 17.60 -9.49
N LEU A 24 -13.77 16.41 -10.00
CA LEU A 24 -13.93 16.10 -11.43
C LEU A 24 -15.39 15.73 -11.74
N GLN A 25 -16.19 16.78 -11.96
CA GLN A 25 -17.46 16.69 -12.66
C GLN A 25 -17.23 16.12 -14.06
N ASN A 26 -17.52 14.83 -14.23
CA ASN A 26 -18.24 14.24 -15.37
C ASN A 26 -18.11 12.70 -15.35
N GLY A 27 -18.95 12.07 -14.51
CA GLY A 27 -19.66 10.84 -14.87
C GLY A 27 -18.92 9.50 -14.95
N LEU A 28 -17.59 9.40 -14.90
CA LEU A 28 -16.89 8.13 -15.21
C LEU A 28 -16.08 7.48 -14.08
N LEU A 29 -16.07 8.03 -12.88
CA LEU A 29 -15.55 7.36 -11.68
C LEU A 29 -16.57 7.44 -10.54
N LYS A 30 -17.53 6.51 -10.52
CA LYS A 30 -18.34 6.23 -9.31
C LYS A 30 -17.55 5.37 -8.31
N GLY A 31 -16.32 5.78 -8.00
CA GLY A 31 -15.66 5.36 -6.77
C GLY A 31 -16.08 6.35 -5.70
N LYS A 32 -17.07 6.02 -4.86
CA LYS A 32 -17.12 6.66 -3.54
C LYS A 32 -15.75 6.40 -2.93
N ALA A 33 -15.03 7.45 -2.53
CA ALA A 33 -13.87 7.26 -1.68
C ALA A 33 -14.28 6.27 -0.58
N ILE A 34 -13.44 5.28 -0.28
CA ILE A 34 -13.70 4.27 0.75
C ILE A 34 -13.94 4.93 2.13
N TRP A 35 -13.75 6.25 2.25
CA TRP A 35 -13.96 7.03 3.47
C TRP A 35 -14.90 8.22 3.23
N GLN A 36 -16.19 7.94 3.01
CA GLN A 36 -17.27 8.87 3.39
C GLN A 36 -17.87 8.38 4.71
N THR A 37 -17.30 8.82 5.84
CA THR A 37 -18.05 8.76 7.11
C THR A 37 -19.16 9.80 6.99
N LYS A 38 -20.43 9.36 7.05
CA LYS A 38 -21.59 10.26 7.14
C LYS A 38 -21.33 11.34 8.20
N GLY A 39 -21.06 12.56 7.75
CA GLY A 39 -20.80 13.73 8.58
C GLY A 39 -20.81 14.97 7.71
N SER A 40 -21.53 16.00 8.12
CA SER A 40 -21.77 17.26 7.39
C SER A 40 -20.56 18.20 7.35
N ARG A 41 -19.34 17.66 7.44
CA ARG A 41 -18.08 18.40 7.29
C ARG A 41 -17.10 17.52 6.50
N PRO A 42 -16.39 18.03 5.49
CA PRO A 42 -15.22 17.35 4.97
C PRO A 42 -14.15 17.36 6.08
N SER A 43 -14.14 16.34 6.95
CA SER A 43 -13.02 16.09 7.83
C SER A 43 -11.88 15.57 6.96
N PHE A 44 -10.93 16.45 6.65
CA PHE A 44 -9.70 16.05 5.99
C PHE A 44 -8.87 15.26 7.01
N GLY A 45 -8.72 13.96 6.79
CA GLY A 45 -7.92 13.07 7.64
C GLY A 45 -8.73 12.01 8.38
N TYR A 46 -8.02 11.07 9.00
CA TYR A 46 -8.61 10.02 9.81
C TYR A 46 -9.14 10.59 11.13
N THR A 47 -10.17 9.99 11.71
CA THR A 47 -10.51 10.28 13.12
C THR A 47 -9.40 9.81 14.06
N ASP A 48 -9.34 10.29 15.29
CA ASP A 48 -8.36 9.82 16.29
C ASP A 48 -8.45 8.31 16.50
N ARG A 49 -9.69 7.77 16.53
CA ARG A 49 -9.94 6.33 16.65
C ARG A 49 -9.40 5.55 15.46
N GLU A 50 -9.57 6.05 14.24
CA GLU A 50 -9.04 5.39 13.03
C GLU A 50 -7.53 5.48 12.96
N THR A 51 -6.98 6.66 13.28
CA THR A 51 -5.54 6.89 13.38
C THR A 51 -4.91 5.88 14.34
N GLN A 52 -5.49 5.74 15.54
CA GLN A 52 -5.02 4.80 16.54
C GLN A 52 -5.12 3.34 16.07
N ARG A 53 -6.19 2.95 15.37
CA ARG A 53 -6.33 1.59 14.83
C ARG A 53 -5.34 1.28 13.72
N ILE A 54 -5.09 2.22 12.79
CA ILE A 54 -4.06 2.07 11.75
C ILE A 54 -2.70 1.92 12.39
N ARG A 55 -2.41 2.77 13.38
CA ARG A 55 -1.17 2.72 14.12
C ARG A 55 -1.00 1.38 14.84
N GLU A 56 -2.01 0.90 15.55
CA GLU A 56 -2.00 -0.43 16.20
C GLU A 56 -1.73 -1.54 15.18
N TYR A 57 -2.38 -1.48 14.01
CA TYR A 57 -2.19 -2.43 12.92
C TYR A 57 -0.72 -2.51 12.46
N VAL A 58 -0.07 -1.38 12.20
CA VAL A 58 1.32 -1.36 11.70
C VAL A 58 2.33 -1.63 12.81
N VAL A 59 2.20 -0.93 13.94
CA VAL A 59 3.20 -0.90 15.02
C VAL A 59 3.09 -2.14 15.91
N ASN A 60 1.88 -2.49 16.35
CA ASN A 60 1.70 -3.52 17.37
C ASN A 60 1.41 -4.91 16.81
N ARG A 61 0.75 -4.97 15.64
CA ARG A 61 0.33 -6.24 15.04
C ARG A 61 1.24 -6.70 13.91
N GLY A 62 2.16 -5.86 13.46
CA GLY A 62 3.08 -6.22 12.38
C GLY A 62 2.43 -6.17 10.98
N GLY A 63 1.30 -5.49 10.83
CA GLY A 63 0.67 -5.29 9.52
C GLY A 63 1.56 -4.51 8.56
N PHE A 64 1.24 -4.61 7.27
CA PHE A 64 1.93 -3.91 6.20
C PHE A 64 0.97 -2.96 5.46
N ILE A 65 1.42 -1.75 5.11
CA ILE A 65 0.65 -0.81 4.28
C ILE A 65 1.37 -0.58 2.96
N TYR A 66 0.68 -0.84 1.86
CA TYR A 66 1.10 -0.43 0.52
C TYR A 66 0.31 0.82 0.08
N MET A 67 1.01 1.91 -0.20
CA MET A 67 0.44 3.20 -0.60
C MET A 67 0.82 3.56 -2.04
N PRO A 68 -0.02 3.30 -3.04
CA PRO A 68 0.25 3.72 -4.41
C PRO A 68 0.05 5.23 -4.54
N THR A 69 1.14 5.98 -4.72
CA THR A 69 1.06 7.38 -5.11
C THR A 69 1.03 7.45 -6.63
N HIS A 70 0.07 8.18 -7.20
CA HIS A 70 -0.12 8.31 -8.65
C HIS A 70 0.97 9.13 -9.35
N GLY A 71 2.18 9.14 -8.80
CA GLY A 71 3.34 9.86 -9.24
C GLY A 71 4.39 10.04 -8.14
N ASN A 72 5.51 10.65 -8.51
CA ASN A 72 6.65 10.95 -7.62
C ASN A 72 6.93 12.47 -7.48
N THR A 73 6.00 13.31 -7.93
CA THR A 73 6.05 14.76 -7.71
C THR A 73 5.66 15.12 -6.28
N GLU A 74 6.05 16.31 -5.83
CA GLU A 74 5.62 16.84 -4.54
C GLU A 74 4.09 16.76 -4.40
N ALA A 75 3.35 17.26 -5.39
CA ALA A 75 1.89 17.23 -5.40
C ALA A 75 1.29 15.81 -5.28
N ALA A 76 1.90 14.81 -5.93
CA ALA A 76 1.46 13.42 -5.86
C ALA A 76 1.73 12.78 -4.49
N MET A 77 2.84 13.17 -3.84
CA MET A 77 3.28 12.62 -2.55
C MET A 77 2.61 13.30 -1.35
N GLN A 78 2.22 14.56 -1.48
CA GLN A 78 1.64 15.36 -0.39
C GLN A 78 0.48 14.66 0.37
N PRO A 79 -0.49 13.99 -0.29
CA PRO A 79 -1.51 13.21 0.41
C PRO A 79 -0.94 12.08 1.27
N ALA A 80 0.02 11.31 0.76
CA ALA A 80 0.67 10.24 1.50
C ALA A 80 1.41 10.79 2.73
N LEU A 81 2.20 11.85 2.55
CA LEU A 81 2.94 12.50 3.63
C LEU A 81 2.03 13.00 4.75
N ARG A 82 0.86 13.57 4.41
CA ARG A 82 -0.12 14.01 5.41
C ARG A 82 -0.68 12.83 6.20
N VAL A 83 -1.07 11.75 5.53
CA VAL A 83 -1.57 10.54 6.19
C VAL A 83 -0.49 9.98 7.12
N LEU A 84 0.73 9.78 6.63
CA LEU A 84 1.81 9.20 7.41
C LEU A 84 2.16 10.04 8.64
N ARG A 85 2.19 11.37 8.54
CA ARG A 85 2.36 12.26 9.70
C ARG A 85 1.23 12.13 10.72
N GLN A 86 0.03 11.79 10.28
CA GLN A 86 -1.10 11.59 11.18
C GLN A 86 -0.99 10.25 11.92
N ILE A 87 -0.67 9.16 11.23
CA ILE A 87 -0.70 7.80 11.79
C ILE A 87 0.61 7.36 12.47
N LEU A 88 1.75 7.86 12.00
CA LEU A 88 3.09 7.45 12.38
C LEU A 88 4.04 8.67 12.51
N PRO A 89 3.70 9.69 13.33
CA PRO A 89 4.42 10.96 13.39
C PRO A 89 5.90 10.85 13.79
N GLU A 90 6.28 9.80 14.52
CA GLU A 90 7.64 9.57 15.00
C GLU A 90 8.53 8.77 14.04
N TYR A 91 7.94 8.20 12.98
CA TYR A 91 8.69 7.42 12.00
C TYR A 91 8.99 8.22 10.74
N HIS A 92 10.20 8.06 10.23
CA HIS A 92 10.68 8.78 9.06
C HIS A 92 10.40 7.99 7.79
N LEU A 93 9.87 8.69 6.78
CA LEU A 93 9.78 8.16 5.42
C LEU A 93 11.15 8.27 4.74
N THR A 94 11.77 7.13 4.44
CA THR A 94 13.11 7.06 3.82
C THR A 94 13.04 6.40 2.44
N THR A 95 14.13 6.44 1.68
CA THR A 95 14.28 5.62 0.47
C THR A 95 14.47 4.16 0.89
N ILE A 96 13.75 3.23 0.26
CA ILE A 96 14.00 1.80 0.43
C ILE A 96 15.36 1.45 -0.21
N PRO A 97 16.31 0.84 0.53
CA PRO A 97 17.61 0.44 0.00
C PRO A 97 17.50 -0.46 -1.24
N GLN A 98 18.38 -0.30 -2.23
CA GLN A 98 18.27 -1.04 -3.49
C GLN A 98 18.43 -2.56 -3.35
N ASP A 99 19.11 -2.99 -2.30
CA ASP A 99 19.38 -4.38 -1.92
C ASP A 99 18.35 -4.93 -0.90
N HIS A 100 17.32 -4.16 -0.55
CA HIS A 100 16.29 -4.60 0.37
C HIS A 100 15.56 -5.85 -0.16
N GLU A 101 15.29 -6.81 0.72
CA GLU A 101 14.73 -8.13 0.37
C GLU A 101 13.34 -8.06 -0.29
N ILE A 102 12.61 -6.95 -0.13
CA ILE A 102 11.34 -6.64 -0.83
C ILE A 102 11.45 -6.78 -2.36
N TYR A 103 12.65 -6.61 -2.93
CA TYR A 103 12.88 -6.77 -4.36
C TYR A 103 13.15 -8.22 -4.76
N ASN A 104 13.43 -9.10 -3.79
CA ASN A 104 13.91 -10.46 -4.02
C ASN A 104 13.17 -11.53 -3.19
N THR A 105 12.01 -11.21 -2.60
CA THR A 105 11.33 -12.13 -1.68
C THR A 105 10.79 -13.38 -2.37
N PHE A 106 10.37 -13.28 -3.65
CA PHE A 106 9.88 -14.41 -4.43
C PHE A 106 10.46 -14.45 -5.84
N PHE A 107 10.38 -13.34 -6.57
CA PHE A 107 11.11 -13.12 -7.82
C PHE A 107 12.40 -12.36 -7.53
N GLU A 108 13.49 -12.77 -8.16
CA GLU A 108 14.76 -12.06 -8.12
C GLU A 108 14.69 -10.82 -9.04
N LEU A 109 14.62 -9.63 -8.44
CA LEU A 109 14.71 -8.34 -9.13
C LEU A 109 15.99 -7.64 -8.68
N ASN A 110 16.75 -7.10 -9.64
CA ASN A 110 17.99 -6.35 -9.37
C ASN A 110 17.70 -4.94 -8.83
N GLY A 111 16.91 -4.84 -7.76
CA GLY A 111 16.50 -3.61 -7.11
C GLY A 111 15.20 -3.01 -7.64
N PRO A 112 14.94 -1.72 -7.34
CA PRO A 112 13.67 -1.07 -7.68
C PRO A 112 13.47 -0.96 -9.19
N LEU A 113 12.32 -1.43 -9.66
CA LEU A 113 11.88 -1.21 -11.03
C LEU A 113 11.48 0.24 -11.25
N ARG A 114 11.71 0.71 -12.47
CA ARG A 114 11.34 2.05 -12.94
C ARG A 114 10.45 1.89 -14.14
N PHE A 115 9.31 2.57 -14.12
CA PHE A 115 8.35 2.49 -15.21
C PHE A 115 8.36 3.77 -16.05
N PRO A 116 7.90 3.71 -17.31
CA PRO A 116 7.85 4.88 -18.17
C PRO A 116 7.12 6.09 -17.54
N VAL A 117 7.46 7.28 -18.01
CA VAL A 117 6.99 8.55 -17.44
C VAL A 117 5.52 8.85 -17.74
N ARG A 118 4.65 8.84 -16.72
CA ARG A 118 3.23 9.17 -16.88
C ARG A 118 2.99 10.68 -16.99
N LYS A 119 2.09 11.10 -17.89
CA LYS A 119 1.64 12.49 -18.04
C LYS A 119 0.12 12.61 -17.92
N MET A 120 -0.36 13.60 -17.16
CA MET A 120 -1.78 13.97 -17.07
C MET A 120 -1.95 15.45 -17.43
N GLY A 121 -2.57 15.72 -18.58
CA GLY A 121 -2.64 17.10 -19.09
C GLY A 121 -1.22 17.60 -19.43
N SER A 122 -0.81 18.73 -18.86
CA SER A 122 0.57 19.25 -18.94
C SER A 122 1.50 18.68 -17.86
N THR A 123 0.98 18.02 -16.82
CA THR A 123 1.75 17.58 -15.65
C THR A 123 2.46 16.25 -15.91
N ILE A 124 3.77 16.23 -15.72
CA ILE A 124 4.58 15.00 -15.70
C ILE A 124 4.56 14.45 -14.27
N LEU A 125 4.01 13.24 -14.09
CA LEU A 125 3.77 12.66 -12.77
C LEU A 125 4.98 11.87 -12.25
N HIS A 126 5.90 11.44 -13.12
CA HIS A 126 7.10 10.66 -12.77
C HIS A 126 8.42 11.45 -12.93
N HIS A 127 8.38 12.78 -12.80
CA HIS A 127 9.56 13.65 -12.87
C HIS A 127 9.64 14.59 -11.66
N GLY A 128 9.61 14.00 -10.47
CA GLY A 128 9.71 14.70 -9.20
C GLY A 128 10.83 14.18 -8.30
N PRO A 129 11.00 14.79 -7.11
CA PRO A 129 12.11 14.48 -6.22
C PRO A 129 12.01 13.10 -5.54
N TYR A 130 10.86 12.42 -5.63
CA TYR A 130 10.64 11.11 -5.01
C TYR A 130 10.85 9.94 -5.96
N GLY A 131 11.90 9.99 -6.79
CA GLY A 131 12.20 9.01 -7.84
C GLY A 131 12.60 7.60 -7.37
N GLN A 132 12.33 7.23 -6.13
CA GLN A 132 12.54 5.88 -5.61
C GLN A 132 11.39 5.54 -4.67
N LEU A 133 11.08 4.24 -4.56
CA LEU A 133 10.12 3.75 -3.58
C LEU A 133 10.53 4.24 -2.19
N LYS A 134 9.54 4.67 -1.43
CA LYS A 134 9.75 5.17 -0.07
C LYS A 134 9.19 4.18 0.95
N GLY A 135 9.80 4.15 2.12
CA GLY A 135 9.46 3.20 3.17
C GLY A 135 9.47 3.81 4.55
N ILE A 136 8.65 3.25 5.45
CA ILE A 136 8.81 3.40 6.90
C ILE A 136 9.27 2.07 7.45
N PHE A 137 10.36 2.09 8.21
CA PHE A 137 10.91 0.94 8.90
C PHE A 137 10.57 1.00 10.39
N ILE A 138 10.09 -0.11 10.93
CA ILE A 138 9.78 -0.31 12.35
C ILE A 138 10.50 -1.57 12.78
N ASP A 139 11.38 -1.46 13.79
CA ASP A 139 12.21 -2.57 14.30
C ASP A 139 12.96 -3.32 13.19
N GLY A 140 13.53 -2.57 12.23
CA GLY A 140 14.27 -3.11 11.09
C GLY A 140 13.41 -3.64 9.93
N ARG A 141 12.11 -3.87 10.14
CA ARG A 141 11.17 -4.34 9.13
C ARG A 141 10.55 -3.17 8.34
N LEU A 142 10.49 -3.29 7.02
CA LEU A 142 9.65 -2.40 6.19
C LEU A 142 8.16 -2.59 6.53
N ALA A 143 7.53 -1.58 7.10
CA ALA A 143 6.14 -1.66 7.58
C ALA A 143 5.15 -0.87 6.69
N VAL A 144 5.64 0.17 6.02
CA VAL A 144 4.87 0.93 5.01
C VAL A 144 5.75 1.06 3.77
N LEU A 145 5.19 0.79 2.59
CA LEU A 145 5.79 1.07 1.28
C LEU A 145 4.92 2.09 0.56
N VAL A 146 5.51 3.23 0.19
CA VAL A 146 4.90 4.23 -0.68
C VAL A 146 5.44 4.03 -2.09
N ASP A 147 4.56 3.58 -2.98
CA ASP A 147 4.87 3.32 -4.37
C ASP A 147 4.78 4.60 -5.19
N THR A 148 5.97 5.15 -5.48
CA THR A 148 6.15 6.40 -6.22
C THR A 148 6.11 6.22 -7.74
N GLU A 149 6.10 4.98 -8.22
CA GLU A 149 6.12 4.61 -9.62
C GLU A 149 4.72 4.32 -10.19
N ALA A 150 3.69 4.35 -9.32
CA ALA A 150 2.30 4.08 -9.68
C ALA A 150 2.14 2.70 -10.36
N MET A 151 2.80 1.68 -9.80
CA MET A 151 2.97 0.35 -10.40
C MET A 151 1.66 -0.34 -10.77
N ILE A 152 0.61 -0.18 -9.95
CA ILE A 152 -0.73 -0.72 -10.26
C ILE A 152 -1.25 -0.21 -11.61
N HIS A 153 -0.98 1.06 -11.96
CA HIS A 153 -1.45 1.64 -13.24
C HIS A 153 -0.70 1.08 -14.44
N VAL A 154 0.51 0.57 -14.22
CA VAL A 154 1.29 -0.16 -15.24
C VAL A 154 0.62 -1.49 -15.56
N MET A 155 0.09 -2.16 -14.54
CA MET A 155 -0.56 -3.46 -14.68
C MET A 155 -1.97 -3.40 -15.27
N ASP A 156 -2.79 -2.41 -14.90
CA ASP A 156 -4.16 -2.24 -15.44
C ASP A 156 -4.17 -1.49 -16.79
N GLY A 157 -3.01 -0.98 -17.20
CA GLY A 157 -2.84 -0.22 -18.42
C GLY A 157 -3.54 1.13 -18.39
N ALA A 158 -3.72 1.75 -17.22
CA ALA A 158 -4.16 3.14 -17.03
C ALA A 158 -3.02 4.15 -17.29
N VAL A 159 -1.78 3.69 -17.52
CA VAL A 159 -0.73 4.52 -18.14
C VAL A 159 -0.96 4.62 -19.66
N GLN A 160 -1.95 5.44 -20.05
CA GLN A 160 -2.52 5.45 -21.41
C GLN A 160 -2.10 6.61 -22.31
N LYS A 161 -1.35 7.60 -21.80
CA LYS A 161 -1.01 8.79 -22.60
C LYS A 161 0.40 8.68 -23.17
N PRO A 162 0.62 9.12 -24.43
CA PRO A 162 1.85 8.88 -25.15
C PRO A 162 3.05 9.33 -24.33
N PHE A 163 3.85 8.35 -23.94
CA PHE A 163 5.12 8.53 -23.27
C PHE A 163 6.07 9.17 -24.27
N PHE A 164 6.29 10.49 -24.18
CA PHE A 164 7.32 11.24 -24.94
C PHE A 164 7.64 10.66 -26.34
N GLY A 165 6.61 10.39 -27.15
CA GLY A 165 6.78 9.87 -28.52
C GLY A 165 7.28 8.43 -28.70
N HIS A 166 7.64 7.69 -27.64
CA HIS A 166 8.22 6.33 -27.75
C HIS A 166 7.19 5.20 -27.61
N TYR A 167 6.16 5.37 -26.77
CA TYR A 167 5.10 4.37 -26.58
C TYR A 167 3.73 5.00 -26.83
N GLN A 168 3.25 4.87 -28.07
CA GLN A 168 1.89 5.24 -28.48
C GLN A 168 0.90 4.07 -28.38
N ASP A 169 1.44 2.85 -28.24
CA ASP A 169 0.67 1.61 -28.21
C ASP A 169 0.55 1.08 -26.78
N ARG A 170 -0.68 1.10 -26.24
CA ARG A 170 -1.01 0.59 -24.90
C ARG A 170 -0.60 -0.89 -24.76
N ASN A 171 -0.76 -1.69 -25.80
CA ASN A 171 -0.48 -3.12 -25.73
C ASN A 171 1.03 -3.36 -25.54
N LYS A 172 1.89 -2.54 -26.16
CA LYS A 172 3.34 -2.63 -25.94
C LYS A 172 3.74 -2.34 -24.50
N ILE A 173 3.10 -1.37 -23.85
CA ILE A 173 3.38 -1.07 -22.43
C ILE A 173 2.98 -2.24 -21.54
N LEU A 174 1.81 -2.84 -21.82
CA LEU A 174 1.34 -4.01 -21.09
C LEU A 174 2.27 -5.20 -21.30
N ASP A 175 2.63 -5.50 -22.55
CA ASP A 175 3.50 -6.65 -22.87
C ASP A 175 4.91 -6.49 -22.28
N GLU A 176 5.46 -5.27 -22.29
CA GLU A 176 6.84 -5.01 -21.84
C GLU A 176 6.93 -4.82 -20.32
N PHE A 177 6.06 -4.02 -19.72
CA PHE A 177 6.22 -3.57 -18.33
C PHE A 177 5.26 -4.21 -17.33
N ALA A 178 4.05 -4.64 -17.74
CA ALA A 178 3.10 -5.21 -16.80
C ALA A 178 3.60 -6.51 -16.14
N PRO A 179 4.33 -7.42 -16.82
CA PRO A 179 4.92 -8.59 -16.16
C PRO A 179 5.92 -8.21 -15.08
N ALA A 180 6.74 -7.18 -15.30
CA ALA A 180 7.72 -6.73 -14.32
C ALA A 180 7.05 -6.05 -13.11
N ALA A 181 6.06 -5.18 -13.36
CA ALA A 181 5.21 -4.59 -12.34
C ALA A 181 4.48 -5.67 -11.50
N ALA A 182 3.95 -6.70 -12.14
CA ALA A 182 3.30 -7.81 -11.47
C ALA A 182 4.27 -8.59 -10.57
N ARG A 183 5.49 -8.87 -11.03
CA ARG A 183 6.52 -9.54 -10.21
C ARG A 183 6.88 -8.74 -8.97
N GLN A 184 7.07 -7.43 -9.11
CA GLN A 184 7.34 -6.55 -7.98
C GLN A 184 6.16 -6.48 -7.01
N LEU A 185 4.91 -6.42 -7.50
CA LEU A 185 3.73 -6.47 -6.63
C LEU A 185 3.62 -7.79 -5.89
N ILE A 186 3.92 -8.92 -6.56
CA ILE A 186 3.95 -10.24 -5.93
C ILE A 186 5.00 -10.26 -4.81
N ASN A 187 6.21 -9.75 -5.05
CA ASN A 187 7.21 -9.65 -3.98
C ASN A 187 6.71 -8.83 -2.79
N ILE A 188 6.01 -7.71 -3.03
CA ILE A 188 5.41 -6.90 -1.95
C ILE A 188 4.37 -7.68 -1.16
N VAL A 189 3.51 -8.42 -1.83
CA VAL A 189 2.49 -9.25 -1.18
C VAL A 189 3.14 -10.38 -0.38
N ILE A 190 4.11 -11.10 -0.96
CA ILE A 190 4.83 -12.17 -0.27
C ILE A 190 5.57 -11.62 0.94
N TYR A 191 6.30 -10.51 0.79
CA TYR A 191 6.98 -9.86 1.89
C TYR A 191 6.02 -9.50 3.04
N ALA A 192 4.86 -8.90 2.72
CA ALA A 192 3.87 -8.53 3.71
C ALA A 192 3.32 -9.74 4.49
N VAL A 193 3.13 -10.88 3.82
CA VAL A 193 2.63 -12.10 4.50
C VAL A 193 3.70 -12.85 5.27
N THR A 194 5.00 -12.70 4.95
CA THR A 194 6.08 -13.45 5.61
C THR A 194 6.89 -12.67 6.63
N HIS A 195 6.85 -11.33 6.64
CA HIS A 195 7.69 -10.52 7.53
C HIS A 195 6.91 -9.85 8.67
N GLY A 196 5.58 -9.98 8.71
CA GLY A 196 4.73 -9.42 9.77
C GLY A 196 4.09 -10.49 10.64
N SER A 197 3.95 -10.23 11.94
CA SER A 197 3.30 -11.16 12.89
C SER A 197 1.79 -11.30 12.69
N ILE A 198 1.17 -10.41 11.91
CA ILE A 198 -0.28 -10.43 11.69
C ILE A 198 -0.75 -11.64 10.86
N SER A 199 0.16 -12.22 10.08
CA SER A 199 -0.10 -13.39 9.23
C SER A 199 0.14 -14.72 9.96
N ASP A 200 0.59 -14.68 11.22
CA ASP A 200 0.84 -15.89 12.00
C ASP A 200 -0.48 -16.47 12.54
N TYR A 201 -1.06 -17.35 11.73
CA TYR A 201 -2.23 -18.16 12.07
C TYR A 201 -1.84 -19.60 12.40
N SER A 202 -0.61 -19.87 12.83
CA SER A 202 -0.14 -21.22 13.18
C SER A 202 -1.01 -21.91 14.24
N ASN A 203 -1.73 -21.13 15.05
CA ASN A 203 -2.66 -21.61 16.08
C ASN A 203 -4.15 -21.46 15.71
N TYR A 204 -4.48 -21.11 14.46
CA TYR A 204 -5.87 -21.00 14.01
C TYR A 204 -6.52 -22.38 13.87
N ILE A 205 -7.65 -22.56 14.56
CA ILE A 205 -8.50 -23.74 14.44
C ILE A 205 -9.78 -23.32 13.71
N PRO A 206 -10.10 -23.87 12.53
CA PRO A 206 -11.34 -23.55 11.83
C PRO A 206 -12.57 -23.87 12.69
N GLU A 207 -13.61 -23.04 12.64
CA GLU A 207 -14.85 -23.26 13.41
C GLU A 207 -15.48 -24.64 13.14
N ALA A 208 -15.35 -25.14 11.91
CA ALA A 208 -15.81 -26.48 11.55
C ALA A 208 -15.05 -27.60 12.29
N ALA A 209 -13.78 -27.40 12.65
CA ALA A 209 -13.00 -28.35 13.43
C ALA A 209 -13.35 -28.30 14.93
N LEU A 210 -13.94 -27.21 15.40
CA LEU A 210 -14.45 -27.04 16.76
C LEU A 210 -15.85 -27.67 16.95
N ALA A 211 -16.61 -27.85 15.87
CA ALA A 211 -17.94 -28.47 15.92
C ALA A 211 -17.89 -29.99 16.20
N ASP A 212 -16.78 -30.65 15.85
CA ASP A 212 -16.62 -32.11 15.91
C ASP A 212 -15.70 -32.58 17.06
N SER A 213 -15.21 -31.70 17.93
CA SER A 213 -14.25 -32.11 18.96
C SER A 213 -14.48 -31.44 20.32
N GLU A 214 -14.34 -32.22 21.40
CA GLU A 214 -14.24 -31.77 22.81
C GLU A 214 -12.95 -30.95 23.06
N THR A 215 -12.49 -30.17 22.08
CA THR A 215 -11.24 -29.43 22.17
C THR A 215 -11.52 -28.07 22.84
N GLU A 216 -10.95 -27.84 24.02
CA GLU A 216 -11.06 -26.56 24.71
C GLU A 216 -10.54 -25.41 23.82
N VAL A 217 -11.45 -24.54 23.40
CA VAL A 217 -11.12 -23.35 22.62
C VAL A 217 -10.37 -22.34 23.50
N PRO A 218 -9.25 -21.77 23.04
CA PRO A 218 -8.55 -20.73 23.79
C PRO A 218 -9.46 -19.51 24.00
N GLN A 219 -9.84 -19.22 25.26
CA GLN A 219 -10.70 -18.08 25.60
C GLN A 219 -9.98 -16.71 25.60
N LYS A 220 -8.74 -16.66 25.12
CA LYS A 220 -7.94 -15.43 25.08
C LYS A 220 -7.29 -15.26 23.71
N ALA A 221 -7.27 -14.02 23.24
CA ALA A 221 -6.59 -13.66 22.00
C ALA A 221 -5.11 -14.10 22.03
N PRO A 222 -4.55 -14.56 20.90
CA PRO A 222 -3.14 -14.89 20.81
C PRO A 222 -2.30 -13.69 21.23
N LYS A 223 -1.30 -13.91 22.08
CA LYS A 223 -0.31 -12.88 22.36
C LYS A 223 0.64 -12.80 21.17
N ALA A 224 0.98 -11.58 20.75
CA ALA A 224 2.03 -11.36 19.77
C ALA A 224 3.30 -12.09 20.24
N ALA A 225 3.98 -12.78 19.32
CA ALA A 225 5.21 -13.50 19.63
C ALA A 225 6.26 -12.54 20.21
N ASP A 226 6.90 -12.95 21.31
CA ASP A 226 8.00 -12.19 21.89
C ASP A 226 9.17 -12.17 20.88
N GLN A 227 9.65 -10.97 20.55
CA GLN A 227 10.81 -10.78 19.67
C GLN A 227 12.06 -11.39 20.32
N LEU A 228 12.73 -12.31 19.61
CA LEU A 228 14.06 -12.82 19.92
C LEU A 228 15.14 -11.91 19.30
#